data_AF-A0A2D8P9E6-F1
#
_entry.id   AF-A0A2D8P9E6-F1
#
_cell.length_a   1.000
_cell.length_b   1.000
_cell.length_c   1.000
_cell.angle_alpha   90.00
_cell.angle_beta   90.00
_cell.angle_gamma   90.00
#
_symmetry.space_group_name_H-M   'P 1'
#
loop_
_entity.id
_entity.type
_entity.pdbx_description
1 polymer ?
#
loop_
_entity_poly.entity_id
_entity_poly.type
_entity_poly.pdbx_seq_one_letter_code
_entity_poly.pdbx_strand_id
1 'polypeptide(L)'
;MIRIGIAVTLATTLSGCFLTGGGTGISGTKAEFDAAFLDAAGLGPTTTPLSGTATYNGEMQIITVDNAGQSGSIRGAVEMNANFASATPFSAEATNFSGEVRGTEVSYSGTLSSGQATDSSPINLLTTTALPAIAGGGEASAMTLSIGGTLTNEDTGVKNTLNPGSTMNGNFFGNDGKAVGGAVGWSVAVDGGTSAITGTGTGTNGAVGGQWYGEK
;
A
#
# COMPACT_ATOMS: atom_id res chain seq x y z
N MET A 1 -15.61 -10.87 58.12
CA MET A 1 -15.38 -12.16 57.43
C MET A 1 -15.43 -11.92 55.93
N ILE A 2 -14.53 -12.59 55.22
CA ILE A 2 -14.06 -12.41 53.83
C ILE A 2 -15.14 -12.66 52.75
N ARG A 3 -15.05 -11.96 51.61
CA ARG A 3 -15.00 -12.45 50.19
C ARG A 3 -14.88 -11.25 49.23
N ILE A 4 -13.78 -11.06 48.47
CA ILE A 4 -13.43 -11.72 47.18
C ILE A 4 -14.58 -11.52 46.17
N GLY A 5 -14.46 -10.94 44.97
CA GLY A 5 -13.36 -10.45 44.14
C GLY A 5 -13.87 -10.34 42.68
N ILE A 6 -13.05 -9.71 41.82
CA ILE A 6 -12.88 -10.03 40.39
C ILE A 6 -13.93 -9.52 39.37
N ALA A 7 -13.50 -8.60 38.50
CA ALA A 7 -13.28 -8.76 37.05
C ALA A 7 -13.65 -7.49 36.28
N VAL A 8 -12.62 -6.76 35.85
CA VAL A 8 -12.70 -5.94 34.63
C VAL A 8 -12.86 -6.90 33.46
N THR A 9 -13.96 -6.79 32.72
CA THR A 9 -14.12 -7.45 31.42
C THR A 9 -14.25 -6.36 30.38
N LEU A 10 -13.10 -5.92 29.84
CA LEU A 10 -13.05 -5.31 28.52
C LEU A 10 -13.24 -6.46 27.51
N ALA A 11 -14.48 -6.66 27.08
CA ALA A 11 -14.77 -7.44 25.90
C ALA A 11 -14.39 -6.58 24.68
N THR A 12 -13.11 -6.55 24.33
CA THR A 12 -12.69 -6.19 22.97
C THR A 12 -13.00 -7.37 22.08
N THR A 13 -14.25 -7.48 21.64
CA THR A 13 -14.57 -8.27 20.45
C THR A 13 -14.00 -7.52 19.25
N LEU A 14 -12.71 -7.72 18.99
CA LEU A 14 -12.11 -7.52 17.68
C LEU A 14 -12.70 -8.62 16.79
N SER A 15 -13.95 -8.40 16.36
CA SER A 15 -14.57 -9.22 15.33
C SER A 15 -13.83 -8.93 14.04
N GLY A 16 -12.84 -9.77 13.75
CA GLY A 16 -12.33 -9.97 12.42
C GLY A 16 -13.51 -10.27 11.50
N CYS A 17 -13.92 -9.25 10.75
CA CYS A 17 -14.68 -9.41 9.54
C CYS A 17 -13.69 -9.19 8.39
N PHE A 18 -12.87 -10.23 8.15
CA PHE A 18 -12.35 -10.44 6.80
C PHE A 18 -13.58 -10.72 5.94
N LEU A 19 -14.07 -9.68 5.27
CA LEU A 19 -15.22 -9.76 4.37
C LEU A 19 -14.88 -10.74 3.25
N THR A 20 -15.49 -11.91 3.33
CA THR A 20 -15.65 -12.82 2.20
C THR A 20 -16.37 -12.08 1.07
N GLY A 21 -15.63 -11.77 0.01
CA GLY A 21 -16.16 -11.29 -1.27
C GLY A 21 -16.28 -9.77 -1.37
N GLY A 22 -15.33 -9.15 -2.06
CA GLY A 22 -15.45 -7.81 -2.67
C GLY A 22 -15.87 -6.70 -1.72
N GLY A 23 -14.96 -6.19 -0.89
CA GLY A 23 -15.23 -5.05 -0.02
C GLY A 23 -13.97 -4.32 0.42
N THR A 24 -13.68 -3.19 -0.21
CA THR A 24 -13.43 -1.83 0.32
C THR A 24 -12.95 -1.63 1.77
N GLY A 25 -12.29 -2.58 2.42
CA GLY A 25 -11.80 -2.47 3.78
C GLY A 25 -10.58 -1.56 3.84
N ILE A 26 -10.80 -0.25 3.85
CA ILE A 26 -9.76 0.73 4.16
C ILE A 26 -9.79 0.94 5.67
N SER A 27 -8.64 0.78 6.31
CA SER A 27 -8.45 1.04 7.73
C SER A 27 -8.85 2.47 8.09
N GLY A 28 -9.58 2.60 9.20
CA GLY A 28 -10.05 3.90 9.68
C GLY A 28 -8.92 4.76 10.21
N THR A 29 -7.83 4.13 10.67
CA THR A 29 -6.69 4.81 11.27
C THR A 29 -5.35 4.29 10.74
N LYS A 30 -4.31 5.12 10.87
CA LYS A 30 -2.92 4.71 10.61
C LYS A 30 -2.50 3.49 11.45
N ALA A 31 -2.94 3.42 12.71
CA ALA A 31 -2.56 2.33 13.61
C ALA A 31 -3.14 0.98 13.15
N GLU A 32 -4.36 0.98 12.62
CA GLU A 32 -4.98 -0.20 12.03
C GLU A 32 -4.27 -0.63 10.74
N PHE A 33 -3.92 0.33 9.86
CA PHE A 33 -3.08 0.05 8.69
C PHE A 33 -1.74 -0.58 9.10
N ASP A 34 -1.03 0.04 10.06
CA ASP A 34 0.29 -0.42 10.49
C ASP A 34 0.22 -1.84 11.06
N ALA A 35 -0.83 -2.16 11.82
CA ALA A 35 -1.06 -3.51 12.35
C ALA A 35 -1.25 -4.52 11.21
N ALA A 36 -2.11 -4.25 10.25
CA ALA A 36 -2.35 -5.14 9.11
C ALA A 36 -1.10 -5.31 8.22
N PHE A 37 -0.37 -4.22 7.97
CA PHE A 37 0.90 -4.27 7.24
C PHE A 37 1.94 -5.15 7.96
N LEU A 38 2.05 -5.01 9.29
CA LEU A 38 2.96 -5.82 10.09
C LEU A 38 2.52 -7.28 10.18
N ASP A 39 1.22 -7.57 10.24
CA ASP A 39 0.69 -8.92 10.22
C ASP A 39 1.04 -9.63 8.90
N ALA A 40 0.87 -8.94 7.77
CA ALA A 40 1.26 -9.46 6.45
C ALA A 40 2.78 -9.73 6.36
N ALA A 41 3.61 -8.77 6.80
CA ALA A 41 5.06 -8.93 6.83
C ALA A 41 5.55 -9.97 7.85
N GLY A 42 4.78 -10.20 8.92
CA GLY A 42 5.06 -11.15 9.99
C GLY A 42 4.92 -12.61 9.58
N LEU A 43 4.35 -12.91 8.42
CA LEU A 43 4.25 -14.27 7.86
C LEU A 43 5.61 -14.86 7.45
N GLY A 44 6.66 -14.04 7.41
CA GLY A 44 7.98 -14.43 6.91
C GLY A 44 8.03 -14.49 5.38
N PRO A 45 9.23 -14.48 4.77
CA PRO A 45 9.36 -14.47 3.31
C PRO A 45 8.79 -15.75 2.70
N THR A 46 8.14 -15.62 1.54
CA THR A 46 7.79 -16.79 0.71
C THR A 46 9.08 -17.44 0.24
N THR A 47 9.24 -18.73 0.50
CA THR A 47 10.39 -19.53 0.04
C THR A 47 10.03 -20.56 -1.02
N THR A 48 8.73 -20.72 -1.31
CA THR A 48 8.22 -21.58 -2.37
C THR A 48 8.15 -20.81 -3.70
N PRO A 49 8.53 -21.42 -4.84
CA PRO A 49 8.42 -20.76 -6.14
C PRO A 49 6.98 -20.36 -6.45
N LEU A 50 6.77 -19.09 -6.78
CA LEU A 50 5.46 -18.56 -7.17
C LEU A 50 5.11 -18.98 -8.60
N SER A 51 3.88 -19.44 -8.80
CA SER A 51 3.39 -19.88 -10.11
C SER A 51 1.89 -19.64 -10.25
N GLY A 52 1.39 -19.69 -11.49
CA GLY A 52 -0.02 -19.46 -11.79
C GLY A 52 -0.45 -18.00 -11.62
N THR A 53 -1.69 -17.80 -11.19
CA THR A 53 -2.31 -16.49 -11.02
C THR A 53 -2.79 -16.27 -9.60
N ALA A 54 -2.75 -15.03 -9.12
CA ALA A 54 -3.30 -14.65 -7.82
C ALA A 54 -3.84 -13.21 -7.85
N THR A 55 -4.84 -12.94 -7.02
CA THR A 55 -5.36 -11.59 -6.77
C THR A 55 -5.11 -11.27 -5.30
N TYR A 56 -4.50 -10.12 -5.04
CA TYR A 56 -4.19 -9.62 -3.72
C TYR A 56 -5.02 -8.37 -3.46
N ASN A 57 -5.76 -8.36 -2.37
CA ASN A 57 -6.55 -7.21 -1.93
C ASN A 57 -5.96 -6.69 -0.62
N GLY A 58 -5.89 -5.37 -0.49
CA GLY A 58 -5.39 -4.75 0.74
C GLY A 58 -5.44 -3.24 0.65
N GLU A 59 -4.43 -2.59 1.18
CA GLU A 59 -4.40 -1.15 1.32
C GLU A 59 -3.03 -0.56 0.99
N MET A 60 -3.05 0.72 0.64
CA MET A 60 -1.87 1.55 0.45
C MET A 60 -2.00 2.80 1.30
N GLN A 61 -0.97 3.09 2.09
CA GLN A 61 -0.83 4.32 2.85
C GLN A 61 0.23 5.21 2.22
N ILE A 62 -0.15 6.46 1.96
CA ILE A 62 0.76 7.52 1.51
C ILE A 62 0.99 8.44 2.69
N ILE A 63 2.26 8.62 3.05
CA ILE A 63 2.65 9.57 4.08
C ILE A 63 2.59 10.97 3.50
N THR A 64 1.87 11.87 4.18
CA THR A 64 1.87 13.27 3.81
C THR A 64 2.97 14.01 4.55
N VAL A 65 3.59 14.96 3.88
CA VAL A 65 4.74 15.72 4.40
C VAL A 65 4.52 17.22 4.22
N ASP A 66 5.18 17.99 5.08
CA ASP A 66 5.33 19.43 4.93
C ASP A 66 6.71 19.91 5.40
N ASN A 67 6.91 21.23 5.45
CA ASN A 67 8.16 21.85 5.86
C ASN A 67 8.61 21.48 7.29
N ALA A 68 7.72 20.95 8.14
CA ALA A 68 8.02 20.53 9.50
C ALA A 68 8.17 18.99 9.64
N GLY A 69 7.92 18.22 8.58
CA GLY A 69 8.07 16.77 8.57
C GLY A 69 6.78 16.05 8.16
N GLN A 70 6.53 14.86 8.72
CA GLN A 70 5.30 14.13 8.48
C GLN A 70 4.10 14.91 9.03
N SER A 71 3.10 15.14 8.18
CA SER A 71 1.90 15.94 8.47
C SER A 71 0.63 15.10 8.62
N GLY A 72 0.70 13.80 8.31
CA GLY A 72 -0.47 12.92 8.30
C GLY A 72 -0.27 11.72 7.37
N SER A 73 -1.39 11.17 6.92
CA SER A 73 -1.42 10.11 5.89
C SER A 73 -2.80 9.94 5.29
N ILE A 74 -2.82 9.56 4.02
CA ILE A 74 -4.01 9.10 3.31
C ILE A 74 -3.86 7.61 2.98
N ARG A 75 -4.99 6.89 2.92
CA ARG A 75 -5.06 5.46 2.65
C ARG A 75 -6.07 5.18 1.56
N GLY A 76 -5.76 4.21 0.70
CA GLY A 76 -6.63 3.75 -0.39
C GLY A 76 -6.66 2.23 -0.46
N ALA A 77 -7.75 1.68 -0.99
CA ALA A 77 -7.87 0.24 -1.24
C ALA A 77 -7.00 -0.13 -2.44
N VAL A 78 -6.29 -1.27 -2.36
CA VAL A 78 -5.43 -1.81 -3.41
C VAL A 78 -5.96 -3.16 -3.86
N GLU A 79 -6.04 -3.34 -5.18
CA GLU A 79 -6.14 -4.65 -5.81
C GLU A 79 -4.90 -4.84 -6.70
N MET A 80 -4.19 -5.96 -6.53
CA MET A 80 -3.08 -6.37 -7.38
C MET A 80 -3.37 -7.75 -7.95
N ASN A 81 -3.31 -7.86 -9.28
CA ASN A 81 -3.39 -9.13 -9.98
C ASN A 81 -1.98 -9.55 -10.42
N ALA A 82 -1.64 -10.82 -10.18
CA ALA A 82 -0.39 -11.44 -10.55
C ALA A 82 -0.61 -12.61 -11.51
N ASN A 83 0.19 -12.69 -12.56
CA ASN A 83 0.37 -13.85 -13.42
C ASN A 83 1.87 -14.15 -13.50
N PHE A 84 2.33 -15.07 -12.65
CA PHE A 84 3.76 -15.37 -12.48
C PHE A 84 4.41 -16.06 -13.70
N ALA A 85 3.61 -16.50 -14.67
CA ALA A 85 4.10 -17.03 -15.94
C ALA A 85 4.29 -15.94 -17.03
N SER A 86 3.87 -14.70 -16.77
CA SER A 86 3.94 -13.59 -17.73
C SER A 86 5.28 -12.84 -17.63
N ALA A 87 5.74 -12.30 -18.75
CA ALA A 87 6.87 -11.37 -18.79
C ALA A 87 6.54 -10.01 -18.14
N THR A 88 5.25 -9.65 -18.10
CA THR A 88 4.70 -8.51 -17.35
C THR A 88 3.73 -9.07 -16.31
N PRO A 89 4.25 -9.53 -15.16
CA PRO A 89 3.48 -10.35 -14.23
C PRO A 89 2.40 -9.61 -13.45
N PHE A 90 2.49 -8.29 -13.28
CA PHE A 90 1.63 -7.57 -12.35
C PHE A 90 0.73 -6.54 -13.02
N SER A 91 -0.49 -6.40 -12.51
CA SER A 91 -1.28 -5.18 -12.63
C SER A 91 -1.78 -4.77 -11.25
N ALA A 92 -1.86 -3.47 -10.99
CA ALA A 92 -2.37 -2.97 -9.73
C ALA A 92 -3.23 -1.73 -9.94
N GLU A 93 -4.26 -1.60 -9.10
CA GLU A 93 -5.13 -0.45 -9.02
C GLU A 93 -5.32 -0.07 -7.55
N ALA A 94 -5.24 1.23 -7.25
CA ALA A 94 -5.54 1.80 -5.95
C ALA A 94 -6.53 2.95 -6.06
N THR A 95 -7.57 2.93 -5.21
CA THR A 95 -8.71 3.86 -5.26
C THR A 95 -9.19 4.27 -3.87
N ASN A 96 -10.18 5.16 -3.82
CA ASN A 96 -10.88 5.57 -2.60
C ASN A 96 -9.95 6.18 -1.53
N PHE A 97 -9.06 7.06 -1.96
CA PHE A 97 -8.07 7.64 -1.06
C PHE A 97 -8.68 8.65 -0.09
N SER A 98 -8.51 8.43 1.21
CA SER A 98 -8.94 9.35 2.26
C SER A 98 -8.03 9.26 3.48
N GLY A 99 -8.07 10.27 4.35
CA GLY A 99 -7.32 10.22 5.60
C GLY A 99 -7.30 11.55 6.32
N GLU A 100 -6.25 11.79 7.10
CA GLU A 100 -6.10 13.01 7.88
C GLU A 100 -4.75 13.65 7.58
N VAL A 101 -4.79 14.95 7.32
CA VAL A 101 -3.61 15.80 7.11
C VAL A 101 -3.73 17.01 8.03
N ARG A 102 -2.78 17.14 8.96
CA ARG A 102 -2.72 18.23 9.97
C ARG A 102 -4.00 18.34 10.82
N GLY A 103 -4.61 17.22 11.19
CA GLY A 103 -5.86 17.24 11.97
C GLY A 103 -7.13 17.48 11.17
N THR A 104 -7.02 17.60 9.83
CA THR A 104 -8.16 17.80 8.94
C THR A 104 -8.37 16.56 8.08
N GLU A 105 -9.60 16.06 8.07
CA GLU A 105 -9.98 14.98 7.14
C GLU A 105 -9.88 15.45 5.69
N VAL A 106 -9.36 14.60 4.83
CA VAL A 106 -9.21 14.87 3.40
C VAL A 106 -9.64 13.64 2.60
N SER A 107 -10.29 13.89 1.47
CA SER A 107 -10.67 12.86 0.50
C SER A 107 -10.12 13.20 -0.88
N TYR A 108 -9.84 12.15 -1.66
CA TYR A 108 -9.24 12.26 -2.98
C TYR A 108 -10.00 11.39 -3.97
N SER A 109 -10.35 12.02 -5.09
CA SER A 109 -10.85 11.32 -6.28
C SER A 109 -9.71 10.94 -7.20
N GLY A 110 -9.94 9.93 -8.03
CA GLY A 110 -8.99 9.41 -9.00
C GLY A 110 -8.51 8.00 -8.67
N THR A 111 -7.62 7.50 -9.52
CA THR A 111 -7.10 6.14 -9.47
C THR A 111 -5.59 6.20 -9.66
N LEU A 112 -4.86 5.40 -8.87
CA LEU A 112 -3.47 5.09 -9.15
C LEU A 112 -3.41 3.68 -9.74
N SER A 113 -2.77 3.50 -10.89
CA SER A 113 -2.66 2.17 -11.47
C SER A 113 -1.41 1.97 -12.32
N SER A 114 -1.03 0.71 -12.49
CA SER A 114 0.05 0.35 -13.41
C SER A 114 -0.30 0.67 -14.88
N GLY A 115 -1.59 0.67 -15.22
CA GLY A 115 -2.07 1.05 -16.55
C GLY A 115 -1.98 2.56 -16.83
N GLN A 116 -1.81 3.39 -15.80
CA GLN A 116 -1.61 4.84 -15.93
C GLN A 116 -0.16 5.27 -15.71
N ALA A 117 0.79 4.34 -15.59
CA ALA A 117 2.21 4.68 -15.54
C ALA A 117 2.63 5.37 -16.85
N THR A 118 3.29 6.52 -16.73
CA THR A 118 3.73 7.34 -17.87
C THR A 118 5.21 7.16 -18.20
N ASP A 119 5.86 6.15 -17.61
CA ASP A 119 7.24 5.79 -17.94
C ASP A 119 7.36 5.44 -19.42
N SER A 120 8.45 5.88 -20.05
CA SER A 120 8.81 5.42 -21.40
C SER A 120 9.14 3.93 -21.45
N SER A 121 9.49 3.35 -20.30
CA SER A 121 9.68 1.91 -20.10
C SER A 121 9.22 1.54 -18.68
N PRO A 122 7.91 1.29 -18.48
CA PRO A 122 7.36 0.96 -17.18
C PRO A 122 7.96 -0.33 -16.63
N ILE A 123 8.29 -0.33 -15.34
CA ILE A 123 8.83 -1.51 -14.65
C ILE A 123 7.67 -2.44 -14.31
N ASN A 124 7.84 -3.74 -14.58
CA ASN A 124 6.93 -4.78 -14.16
C ASN A 124 7.73 -6.08 -14.02
N LEU A 125 8.29 -6.30 -12.83
CA LEU A 125 9.33 -7.30 -12.62
C LEU A 125 9.06 -8.13 -11.38
N LEU A 126 9.08 -9.45 -11.57
CA LEU A 126 9.28 -10.44 -10.50
C LEU A 126 10.78 -10.73 -10.40
N THR A 127 11.37 -10.51 -9.23
CA THR A 127 12.77 -10.84 -8.93
C THR A 127 12.81 -11.97 -7.92
N THR A 128 13.71 -12.92 -8.13
CA THR A 128 13.86 -14.03 -7.22
C THR A 128 15.31 -14.23 -6.78
N THR A 129 15.49 -14.68 -5.54
CA THR A 129 16.81 -14.83 -4.91
C THR A 129 16.88 -16.17 -4.21
N ALA A 130 17.83 -17.01 -4.63
CA ALA A 130 18.08 -18.30 -4.01
C ALA A 130 18.55 -18.12 -2.54
N LEU A 131 17.93 -18.86 -1.63
CA LEU A 131 18.30 -18.85 -0.22
C LEU A 131 19.40 -19.90 0.05
N PRO A 132 20.38 -19.60 0.89
CA PRO A 132 21.41 -20.56 1.27
C PRO A 132 20.80 -21.82 1.87
N ALA A 133 21.39 -22.99 1.58
CA ALA A 133 20.93 -24.28 2.14
C ALA A 133 20.93 -24.29 3.68
N ILE A 134 21.87 -23.56 4.31
CA ILE A 134 21.95 -23.40 5.78
C ILE A 134 20.74 -22.66 6.38
N ALA A 135 19.96 -21.94 5.56
CA ALA A 135 18.74 -21.24 5.95
C ALA A 135 17.46 -22.02 5.61
N GLY A 136 17.60 -23.31 5.25
CA GLY A 136 16.48 -24.17 4.85
C GLY A 136 16.29 -24.31 3.33
N GLY A 137 17.09 -23.60 2.52
CA GLY A 137 16.97 -23.58 1.05
C GLY A 137 15.70 -22.84 0.57
N GLY A 138 15.45 -22.90 -0.73
CA GLY A 138 14.30 -22.24 -1.37
C GLY A 138 14.66 -20.93 -2.08
N GLU A 139 13.64 -20.11 -2.36
CA GLU A 139 13.76 -18.91 -3.18
C GLU A 139 12.86 -17.79 -2.64
N ALA A 140 13.44 -16.63 -2.31
CA ALA A 140 12.69 -15.45 -1.94
C ALA A 140 12.24 -14.68 -3.19
N SER A 141 10.99 -14.23 -3.20
CA SER A 141 10.40 -13.48 -4.32
C SER A 141 10.08 -12.04 -3.93
N ALA A 142 10.36 -11.11 -4.84
CA ALA A 142 10.07 -9.69 -4.73
C ALA A 142 9.49 -9.15 -6.04
N MET A 143 8.79 -8.01 -5.95
CA MET A 143 8.21 -7.32 -7.10
C MET A 143 8.57 -5.84 -7.12
N THR A 144 8.69 -5.31 -8.34
CA THR A 144 8.69 -3.88 -8.62
C THR A 144 7.71 -3.59 -9.76
N LEU A 145 6.87 -2.60 -9.56
CA LEU A 145 5.83 -2.18 -10.49
C LEU A 145 5.82 -0.65 -10.62
N SER A 146 5.86 -0.15 -11.86
CA SER A 146 5.57 1.25 -12.16
C SER A 146 4.09 1.54 -11.95
N ILE A 147 3.79 2.67 -11.31
CA ILE A 147 2.43 3.16 -11.06
C ILE A 147 2.34 4.60 -11.54
N GLY A 148 1.21 4.98 -12.11
CA GLY A 148 0.90 6.38 -12.41
C GLY A 148 -0.55 6.72 -12.07
N GLY A 149 -0.98 7.89 -12.50
CA GLY A 149 -2.31 8.42 -12.26
C GLY A 149 -2.30 9.75 -11.50
N THR A 150 -3.50 10.24 -11.20
CA THR A 150 -3.69 11.53 -10.53
C THR A 150 -4.67 11.39 -9.38
N LEU A 151 -4.30 11.92 -8.22
CA LEU A 151 -5.20 12.12 -7.08
C LEU A 151 -5.60 13.60 -7.00
N THR A 152 -6.90 13.86 -7.02
CA THR A 152 -7.46 15.22 -6.89
C THR A 152 -8.09 15.37 -5.53
N ASN A 153 -7.57 16.29 -4.71
CA ASN A 153 -8.17 16.62 -3.42
C ASN A 153 -9.57 17.18 -3.66
N GLU A 154 -10.58 16.57 -3.04
CA GLU A 154 -11.99 16.87 -3.34
C GLU A 154 -12.44 18.25 -2.84
N ASP A 155 -11.85 18.72 -1.73
CA ASP A 155 -12.20 20.01 -1.13
C ASP A 155 -11.59 21.19 -1.87
N THR A 156 -10.34 21.02 -2.35
CA THR A 156 -9.53 22.11 -2.91
C THR A 156 -9.40 22.05 -4.43
N GLY A 157 -9.67 20.90 -5.05
CA GLY A 157 -9.44 20.64 -6.47
C GLY A 157 -7.96 20.50 -6.86
N VAL A 158 -7.03 20.53 -5.89
CA VAL A 158 -5.59 20.40 -6.15
C VAL A 158 -5.26 19.00 -6.67
N LYS A 159 -4.56 18.95 -7.80
CA LYS A 159 -4.18 17.70 -8.48
C LYS A 159 -2.77 17.30 -8.11
N ASN A 160 -2.61 16.00 -7.87
CA ASN A 160 -1.36 15.34 -7.51
C ASN A 160 -1.11 14.23 -8.52
N THR A 161 -0.34 14.52 -9.56
CA THR A 161 -0.09 13.59 -10.66
C THR A 161 1.25 12.92 -10.47
N LEU A 162 1.28 11.58 -10.48
CA LEU A 162 2.51 10.83 -10.39
C LEU A 162 3.36 11.05 -11.65
N ASN A 163 4.62 11.40 -11.44
CA ASN A 163 5.62 11.53 -12.49
C ASN A 163 6.19 10.14 -12.86
N PRO A 164 6.80 10.00 -14.05
CA PRO A 164 7.63 8.85 -14.39
C PRO A 164 8.65 8.53 -13.28
N GLY A 165 8.91 7.24 -13.06
CA GLY A 165 9.75 6.70 -12.00
C GLY A 165 9.02 6.40 -10.70
N SER A 166 7.71 6.65 -10.63
CA SER A 166 6.87 6.32 -9.47
C SER A 166 6.63 4.82 -9.40
N THR A 167 7.05 4.18 -8.29
CA THR A 167 7.02 2.73 -8.16
C THR A 167 6.36 2.23 -6.88
N MET A 168 5.92 0.98 -6.96
CA MET A 168 5.45 0.13 -5.90
C MET A 168 6.38 -1.07 -5.82
N ASN A 169 6.98 -1.30 -4.66
CA ASN A 169 7.93 -2.38 -4.41
C ASN A 169 7.40 -3.28 -3.30
N GLY A 170 7.53 -4.59 -3.43
CA GLY A 170 7.01 -5.52 -2.44
C GLY A 170 7.78 -6.83 -2.37
N ASN A 171 7.72 -7.48 -1.22
CA ASN A 171 8.16 -8.85 -1.03
C ASN A 171 6.93 -9.75 -0.83
N PHE A 172 7.01 -10.99 -1.30
CA PHE A 172 5.97 -11.98 -1.04
C PHE A 172 6.22 -12.68 0.29
N PHE A 173 5.15 -12.89 1.06
CA PHE A 173 5.18 -13.42 2.41
C PHE A 173 4.25 -14.64 2.59
N GLY A 174 4.61 -15.51 3.54
CA GLY A 174 3.87 -16.72 3.87
C GLY A 174 3.97 -17.82 2.82
N ASN A 175 3.29 -18.94 3.09
CA ASN A 175 3.29 -20.07 2.17
C ASN A 175 2.60 -19.71 0.85
N ASP A 176 3.27 -20.01 -0.28
CA ASP A 176 2.80 -19.76 -1.65
C ASP A 176 2.47 -18.29 -1.95
N GLY A 177 3.09 -17.32 -1.26
CA GLY A 177 2.75 -15.91 -1.40
C GLY A 177 1.35 -15.63 -0.88
N LYS A 178 1.10 -15.93 0.40
CA LYS A 178 -0.18 -15.61 1.07
C LYS A 178 -0.41 -14.10 1.11
N ALA A 179 0.66 -13.32 1.26
CA ALA A 179 0.60 -11.88 1.23
C ALA A 179 1.74 -11.30 0.38
N VAL A 180 1.60 -10.04 0.05
CA VAL A 180 2.65 -9.21 -0.55
C VAL A 180 2.61 -7.84 0.11
N GLY A 181 3.76 -7.21 0.30
CA GLY A 181 3.78 -5.85 0.84
C GLY A 181 5.16 -5.23 0.80
N GLY A 182 5.17 -3.90 0.88
CA GLY A 182 6.42 -3.15 0.88
C GLY A 182 6.19 -1.64 0.80
N ALA A 183 7.09 -0.96 0.08
CA ALA A 183 7.14 0.49 0.04
C ALA A 183 6.60 1.04 -1.29
N VAL A 184 6.03 2.23 -1.22
CA VAL A 184 5.79 3.08 -2.39
C VAL A 184 6.72 4.29 -2.35
N GLY A 185 7.19 4.74 -3.51
CA GLY A 185 8.08 5.90 -3.63
C GLY A 185 7.82 6.64 -4.93
N TRP A 186 7.32 7.87 -4.81
CA TRP A 186 6.80 8.62 -5.95
C TRP A 186 7.29 10.06 -6.00
N SER A 187 7.39 10.56 -7.22
CA SER A 187 7.51 11.98 -7.51
C SER A 187 6.16 12.47 -8.01
N VAL A 188 5.69 13.61 -7.51
CA VAL A 188 4.33 14.11 -7.74
C VAL A 188 4.41 15.52 -8.29
N ALA A 189 3.86 15.73 -9.48
CA ALA A 189 3.61 17.05 -10.03
C ALA A 189 2.32 17.62 -9.43
N VAL A 190 2.40 18.84 -8.89
CA VAL A 190 1.27 19.54 -8.27
C VAL A 190 0.71 20.59 -9.22
N ASP A 191 -0.61 20.62 -9.35
CA ASP A 191 -1.34 21.63 -10.11
C ASP A 191 -2.58 22.14 -9.35
N GLY A 192 -2.94 23.41 -9.57
CA GLY A 192 -4.13 24.02 -9.00
C GLY A 192 -4.03 24.51 -7.55
N GLY A 193 -2.85 24.46 -6.91
CA GLY A 193 -2.64 25.02 -5.57
C GLY A 193 -1.50 24.36 -4.79
N THR A 194 -1.61 24.37 -3.46
CA THR A 194 -0.68 23.66 -2.56
C THR A 194 -1.20 22.27 -2.27
N SER A 195 -0.39 21.25 -2.55
CA SER A 195 -0.73 19.87 -2.24
C SER A 195 -0.73 19.62 -0.74
N ALA A 196 -1.80 19.02 -0.23
CA ALA A 196 -1.84 18.49 1.13
C ALA A 196 -0.99 17.21 1.29
N ILE A 197 -0.60 16.54 0.19
CA ILE A 197 0.24 15.34 0.25
C ILE A 197 1.72 15.73 0.39
N THR A 198 2.20 16.67 -0.42
CA THR A 198 3.64 17.02 -0.49
C THR A 198 3.99 18.31 0.23
N GLY A 199 3.00 19.16 0.53
CA GLY A 199 3.21 20.54 0.98
C GLY A 199 3.74 21.49 -0.10
N THR A 200 3.97 21.01 -1.33
CA THR A 200 4.52 21.80 -2.44
C THR A 200 3.42 22.49 -3.25
N GLY A 201 3.75 23.62 -3.86
CA GLY A 201 2.83 24.41 -4.69
C GLY A 201 2.83 24.03 -6.17
N THR A 202 1.91 24.62 -6.93
CA THR A 202 1.77 24.49 -8.39
C THR A 202 3.11 24.63 -9.11
N GLY A 203 3.35 23.74 -10.09
CA GLY A 203 4.56 23.76 -10.92
C GLY A 203 5.80 23.24 -10.20
N THR A 204 5.66 22.72 -8.98
CA THR A 204 6.74 22.13 -8.20
C THR A 204 6.51 20.62 -8.07
N ASN A 205 7.59 19.85 -8.22
CA ASN A 205 7.56 18.42 -7.92
C ASN A 205 7.79 18.17 -6.43
N GLY A 206 6.92 17.40 -5.80
CA GLY A 206 7.10 16.87 -4.46
C GLY A 206 7.50 15.40 -4.48
N ALA A 207 8.17 14.93 -3.43
CA ALA A 207 8.46 13.51 -3.23
C ALA A 207 7.61 12.97 -2.08
N VAL A 208 7.01 11.79 -2.28
CA VAL A 208 6.19 11.12 -1.27
C VAL A 208 6.59 9.67 -1.16
N GLY A 209 6.45 9.14 0.05
CA GLY A 209 6.70 7.75 0.36
C GLY A 209 5.53 7.15 1.11
N GLY A 210 5.55 5.83 1.24
CA GLY A 210 4.46 5.13 1.88
C GLY A 210 4.69 3.64 1.94
N GLN A 211 3.63 2.93 2.30
CA GLN A 211 3.63 1.49 2.43
C GLN A 211 2.36 0.93 1.80
N TRP A 212 2.40 -0.35 1.46
CA TRP A 212 1.24 -1.07 0.96
C TRP A 212 1.34 -2.54 1.33
N TYR A 213 0.19 -3.20 1.39
CA TYR A 213 0.08 -4.65 1.50
C TYR A 213 -1.12 -5.16 0.71
N GLY A 214 -1.11 -6.45 0.40
CA GLY A 214 -2.24 -7.17 -0.17
C GLY A 214 -2.19 -8.65 0.21
N GLU A 215 -3.36 -9.24 0.43
CA GLU A 215 -3.54 -10.64 0.80
C GLU A 215 -4.48 -11.33 -0.19
N LYS A 216 -4.28 -12.63 -0.40
CA LYS A 216 -5.08 -13.47 -1.32
C LYS A 216 -6.01 -14.42 -0.58
#